data_AF-A0A2S5EJ32-F1
#
_entry.id   AF-A0A2S5EJ32-F1
#
_cell.length_a   1.000
_cell.length_b   1.000
_cell.length_c   1.000
_cell.angle_alpha   90.00
_cell.angle_beta   90.00
_cell.angle_gamma   90.00
#
_symmetry.space_group_name_H-M   'P 1'
#
loop_
_entity.id
_entity.type
_entity.pdbx_description
1 polymer ?
#
loop_
_entity_poly.entity_id
_entity_poly.type
_entity_poly.pdbx_seq_one_letter_code
_entity_poly.pdbx_strand_id
1 'polypeptide(L)' 'IIDEYPKIREILKPLTLYLNEDIIIRLNYLVDFEGLEPEIVARKYLQGLGLIK' A
#
# COMPACT_ATOMS: atom_id res chain seq x y z
N ILE A 1 -2.99 9.03 -17.62
CA ILE A 1 -2.20 8.87 -16.38
C ILE A 1 -1.01 7.91 -16.54
N ILE A 2 -1.19 6.58 -16.63
CA ILE A 2 -0.02 5.67 -16.71
C ILE A 2 0.79 5.89 -18.00
N ASP A 3 0.13 6.13 -19.13
CA ASP A 3 0.80 6.41 -20.41
C ASP A 3 1.54 7.75 -20.43
N GLU A 4 1.06 8.73 -19.65
CA GLU A 4 1.67 10.06 -19.51
C GLU A 4 2.82 10.06 -18.51
N TYR A 5 2.83 9.11 -17.56
CA TYR A 5 3.82 8.98 -16.50
C TYR A 5 4.28 7.52 -16.36
N PRO A 6 5.03 6.98 -17.34
CA PRO A 6 5.45 5.57 -17.33
C PRO A 6 6.29 5.20 -16.10
N LYS A 7 6.95 6.18 -15.46
CA LYS A 7 7.67 6.00 -14.19
C LYS A 7 6.79 5.49 -13.05
N ILE A 8 5.49 5.78 -13.08
CA ILE A 8 4.53 5.23 -12.11
C ILE A 8 4.57 3.70 -12.14
N ARG A 9 4.69 3.09 -13.33
CA ARG A 9 4.74 1.63 -13.46
C ARG A 9 5.95 1.03 -12.75
N GLU A 10 7.11 1.66 -12.88
CA GLU A 10 8.33 1.22 -12.19
C GLU A 10 8.23 1.40 -10.67
N ILE A 11 7.62 2.51 -10.20
CA ILE A 11 7.41 2.77 -8.77
C ILE A 11 6.42 1.77 -8.15
N LEU A 12 5.38 1.37 -8.89
CA LEU A 12 4.35 0.44 -8.39
C LEU A 12 4.80 -1.02 -8.45
N LYS A 13 5.81 -1.36 -9.25
CA LYS A 13 6.26 -2.74 -9.46
C LYS A 13 6.60 -3.50 -8.18
N PRO A 14 7.26 -2.92 -7.16
CA PRO A 14 7.51 -3.62 -5.89
C PRO A 14 6.22 -3.96 -5.14
N LEU A 15 5.16 -3.15 -5.26
CA LEU A 15 3.91 -3.35 -4.51
C LEU A 15 3.22 -4.67 -4.88
N THR A 16 3.40 -5.17 -6.10
CA THR A 16 2.79 -6.44 -6.53
C THR A 16 3.34 -7.66 -5.77
N LEU A 17 4.53 -7.54 -5.19
CA LEU A 17 5.13 -8.58 -4.33
C LEU A 17 4.59 -8.51 -2.90
N TYR A 18 4.17 -7.33 -2.45
CA TYR A 18 3.81 -7.08 -1.05
C TYR A 18 2.30 -7.09 -0.82
N LEU A 19 1.49 -6.70 -1.81
CA LEU A 19 0.04 -6.63 -1.72
C LEU A 19 -0.62 -7.92 -2.26
N ASN A 20 -0.49 -9.00 -1.49
CA ASN A 20 -1.29 -10.21 -1.71
C ASN A 20 -2.63 -10.14 -0.94
N GLU A 21 -3.50 -11.13 -1.17
CA GLU A 21 -4.84 -11.19 -0.58
C GLU A 21 -4.81 -11.12 0.96
N ASP A 22 -3.97 -11.91 1.62
CA ASP A 22 -3.86 -11.94 3.08
C ASP A 22 -3.47 -10.57 3.65
N ILE A 23 -2.53 -9.88 2.98
CA ILE A 23 -2.12 -8.54 3.36
C ILE A 23 -3.25 -7.54 3.19
N ILE A 24 -3.97 -7.57 2.06
CA ILE A 24 -5.09 -6.66 1.82
C ILE A 24 -6.19 -6.86 2.86
N ILE A 25 -6.53 -8.12 3.17
CA ILE A 25 -7.50 -8.44 4.23
C ILE A 25 -7.04 -7.86 5.57
N ARG A 26 -5.76 -8.00 5.91
CA ARG A 26 -5.21 -7.46 7.17
C ARG A 26 -5.28 -5.94 7.21
N LEU A 27 -4.95 -5.25 6.13
CA LEU A 27 -5.01 -3.79 6.07
C LEU A 27 -6.46 -3.29 6.18
N ASN A 28 -7.41 -3.97 5.53
CA ASN A 28 -8.83 -3.63 5.64
C ASN A 28 -9.37 -3.87 7.04
N TYR A 29 -8.97 -4.96 7.71
CA TYR A 29 -9.34 -5.21 9.11
C TYR A 29 -8.93 -4.05 10.04
N LEU A 30 -7.74 -3.48 9.83
CA LEU A 30 -7.27 -2.33 10.62
C LEU A 30 -8.14 -1.08 10.42
N VAL A 31 -8.75 -0.92 9.25
CA VAL A 31 -9.63 0.20 8.95
C VAL A 31 -11.05 -0.09 9.44
N ASP A 32 -11.64 -1.18 8.98
CA ASP A 32 -13.07 -1.46 9.14
C ASP A 32 -13.42 -1.92 10.55
N PHE A 33 -12.51 -2.61 11.24
CA PHE A 33 -12.75 -3.15 12.58
C PHE A 33 -12.04 -2.35 13.67
N GLU A 34 -10.74 -2.06 13.49
CA GLU A 34 -9.97 -1.29 14.49
C GLU A 34 -10.18 0.23 14.37
N GLY A 35 -10.87 0.71 13.33
CA GLY A 35 -11.24 2.11 13.14
C GLY A 35 -10.05 3.03 12.82
N LEU A 36 -8.96 2.50 12.28
CA LEU A 36 -7.79 3.31 11.92
C LEU A 36 -8.01 4.05 10.59
N GLU A 37 -7.51 5.29 10.53
CA GLU A 37 -7.57 6.08 9.31
C GLU A 37 -6.82 5.40 8.15
N PRO A 38 -7.44 5.23 6.96
CA PRO A 38 -6.85 4.54 5.82
C PRO A 38 -5.49 5.11 5.40
N GLU A 39 -5.34 6.44 5.41
CA GLU A 39 -4.06 7.09 5.07
C GLU A 39 -2.95 6.68 6.05
N ILE A 40 -3.27 6.62 7.35
CA ILE A 40 -2.31 6.25 8.39
C ILE A 40 -1.92 4.78 8.25
N VAL A 41 -2.87 3.89 7.97
CA VAL A 41 -2.63 2.47 7.72
C VAL A 41 -1.72 2.27 6.51
N ALA A 42 -2.03 2.91 5.38
CA ALA A 42 -1.23 2.83 4.16
C ALA A 42 0.19 3.39 4.37
N ARG A 43 0.32 4.56 5.01
CA ARG A 43 1.62 5.19 5.28
C ARG A 43 2.49 4.30 6.16
N LYS A 44 1.96 3.79 7.28
CA LYS A 44 2.70 2.90 8.18
C LYS A 44 3.12 1.61 7.48
N TYR A 45 2.25 1.04 6.66
CA TYR A 45 2.56 -0.17 5.89
C TYR A 45 3.73 0.07 4.92
N LEU A 46 3.66 1.13 4.12
CA LEU A 46 4.72 1.48 3.16
C LEU A 46 6.04 1.88 3.84
N GLN A 47 5.99 2.57 4.99
CA GLN A 47 7.16 2.87 5.82
C GLN A 47 7.78 1.59 6.40
N GLY A 48 6.97 0.65 6.88
CA GLY A 48 7.43 -0.63 7.40
C GLY A 48 8.13 -1.50 6.35
N LEU A 49 7.77 -1.34 5.06
CA LEU A 49 8.44 -1.95 3.92
C LEU A 49 9.67 -1.17 3.42
N GLY A 50 9.93 0.02 3.97
CA GLY A 50 11.00 0.90 3.50
C GLY A 50 10.76 1.53 2.12
N LEU A 51 9.51 1.53 1.63
CA LEU A 51 9.14 2.08 0.33
C LEU A 51 8.98 3.61 0.35
N ILE A 52 8.68 4.17 1.52
CA ILE A 52 8.61 5.62 1.78
C ILE A 52 9.22 5.93 3.17
N LYS A 53 9.55 7.21 3.39
CA LYS A 53 10.06 7.72 4.69
C LYS A 53 8.91 8.16 5.60
#